data_AF-A0A6L3N6N1-F1
#
_entry.id   AF-A0A6L3N6N1-F1
#
_cell.length_a   1.000
_cell.length_b   1.000
_cell.length_c   1.000
_cell.angle_alpha   90.00
_cell.angle_beta   90.00
_cell.angle_gamma   90.00
#
_symmetry.space_group_name_H-M   'P 1'
#
loop_
_entity.id
_entity.type
_entity.pdbx_description
1 polymer ?
#
loop_
_entity_poly.entity_id
_entity_poly.type
_entity_poly.pdbx_seq_one_letter_code
_entity_poly.pdbx_strand_id
1 'polypeptide(L)'
;GFRTADEAMRTRRDEDRRALGTLGAHAVWLDFLDDQYGTPAASTAIAARVAAAIAAHPGFGVLAPAGLFHRDHLQVQQAMLTLLRDDARAGETSRVWRFYEDVPYRRIDGLMAERVTAWREHGWAARPVDMPTGNRTDGSTAKAAAVDAYASQIALFEPHMRADLREPETYWRLECDGPSA
;
A
#
# COMPACT_ATOMS: atom_id res chain seq x y z
N GLY A 1 17.11 -4.94 -19.23
CA GLY A 1 16.12 -5.92 -18.73
C GLY A 1 16.84 -7.08 -18.07
N PHE A 2 16.12 -7.91 -17.31
CA PHE A 2 16.64 -9.13 -16.68
C PHE A 2 16.62 -10.32 -17.65
N ARG A 3 17.48 -11.32 -17.43
CA ARG A 3 17.56 -12.53 -18.26
C ARG A 3 16.52 -13.58 -17.85
N THR A 4 16.15 -13.64 -16.58
CA THR A 4 15.11 -14.55 -16.07
C THR A 4 14.20 -13.86 -15.05
N ALA A 5 12.99 -14.39 -14.86
CA ALA A 5 12.07 -13.94 -13.82
C ALA A 5 12.67 -14.08 -12.41
N ASP A 6 13.39 -15.17 -12.17
CA ASP A 6 14.08 -15.46 -10.91
C ASP A 6 15.22 -14.46 -10.60
N GLU A 7 15.98 -14.05 -11.61
CA GLU A 7 16.96 -12.96 -11.49
C GLU A 7 16.28 -11.61 -11.17
N ALA A 8 15.15 -11.32 -11.82
CA ALA A 8 14.37 -10.12 -11.56
C ALA A 8 13.84 -10.10 -10.11
N MET A 9 13.26 -11.20 -9.64
CA MET A 9 12.70 -11.31 -8.29
C MET A 9 13.77 -11.16 -7.21
N ARG A 10 14.93 -11.82 -7.36
CA ARG A 10 16.05 -11.65 -6.41
C ARG A 10 16.55 -10.21 -6.39
N THR A 11 16.75 -9.61 -7.56
CA THR A 11 17.22 -8.22 -7.66
C THR A 11 16.25 -7.27 -6.97
N ARG A 12 14.95 -7.39 -7.24
CA ARG A 12 13.92 -6.54 -6.64
C ARG A 12 13.77 -6.75 -5.12
N ARG A 13 13.94 -7.98 -4.60
CA ARG A 13 14.01 -8.24 -3.15
C ARG A 13 15.22 -7.58 -2.50
N ASP A 14 16.37 -7.57 -3.19
CA ASP A 14 17.55 -6.89 -2.68
C ASP A 14 17.43 -5.37 -2.73
N GLU A 15 16.77 -4.81 -3.76
CA GLU A 15 16.37 -3.40 -3.82
C GLU A 15 15.45 -3.02 -2.66
N ASP A 16 14.37 -3.78 -2.44
CA ASP A 16 13.41 -3.58 -1.34
C ASP A 16 14.09 -3.60 0.03
N ARG A 17 14.98 -4.58 0.28
CA ARG A 17 15.73 -4.65 1.53
C ARG A 17 16.60 -3.41 1.75
N ARG A 18 17.26 -2.89 0.70
CA ARG A 18 18.08 -1.67 0.81
C ARG A 18 17.21 -0.45 1.07
N ALA A 19 16.11 -0.30 0.32
CA ALA A 19 15.17 0.80 0.49
C ALA A 19 14.61 0.87 1.90
N LEU A 20 14.13 -0.25 2.43
CA LEU A 20 13.60 -0.33 3.80
C LEU A 20 14.70 -0.11 4.84
N GLY A 21 15.91 -0.61 4.60
CA GLY A 21 17.07 -0.36 5.46
C GLY A 21 17.40 1.14 5.61
N THR A 22 17.24 1.94 4.56
CA THR A 22 17.37 3.41 4.61
C THR A 22 16.34 4.06 5.54
N LEU A 23 15.16 3.46 5.67
CA LEU A 23 14.06 3.94 6.53
C LEU A 23 14.10 3.33 7.94
N GLY A 24 15.07 2.47 8.25
CA GLY A 24 15.10 1.71 9.50
C GLY A 24 13.97 0.67 9.61
N ALA A 25 13.43 0.22 8.47
CA ALA A 25 12.36 -0.77 8.37
C ALA A 25 12.89 -2.14 7.91
N HIS A 26 12.08 -3.18 8.10
CA HIS A 26 12.41 -4.55 7.72
C HIS A 26 11.35 -5.15 6.80
N ALA A 27 11.78 -5.84 5.74
CA ALA A 27 10.90 -6.51 4.81
C ALA A 27 10.28 -7.77 5.42
N VAL A 28 8.98 -7.98 5.18
CA VAL A 28 8.29 -9.26 5.40
C VAL A 28 7.64 -9.66 4.08
N TRP A 29 8.21 -10.65 3.39
CA TRP A 29 7.68 -11.14 2.12
C TRP A 29 6.72 -12.31 2.34
N LEU A 30 5.51 -12.24 1.77
CA LEU A 30 4.45 -13.24 1.97
C LEU A 30 4.44 -14.37 0.92
N ASP A 31 5.46 -14.42 0.06
CA ASP A 31 5.67 -15.43 -1.00
C ASP A 31 4.51 -15.59 -2.00
N PHE A 32 3.73 -14.53 -2.22
CA PHE A 32 2.85 -14.43 -3.39
C PHE A 32 3.64 -14.00 -4.62
N LEU A 33 3.27 -14.55 -5.77
CA LEU A 33 3.80 -14.09 -7.05
C LEU A 33 3.03 -12.86 -7.51
N ASP A 34 3.78 -11.91 -8.06
CA ASP A 34 3.26 -10.80 -8.85
C ASP A 34 2.50 -11.35 -10.07
N ASP A 35 1.42 -10.68 -10.49
CA ASP A 35 0.55 -11.14 -11.57
C ASP A 35 1.27 -11.38 -12.90
N GLN A 36 2.44 -10.77 -13.12
CA GLN A 36 3.26 -10.98 -14.31
C GLN A 36 3.97 -12.34 -14.34
N TYR A 37 4.03 -13.05 -13.20
CA TYR A 37 4.74 -14.33 -13.05
C TYR A 37 3.82 -15.51 -12.78
N GLY A 38 2.50 -15.32 -12.67
CA GLY A 38 1.59 -16.42 -12.41
C GLY A 38 0.14 -16.02 -12.17
N THR A 39 -0.62 -16.94 -11.58
CA THR A 39 -2.00 -16.64 -11.18
C THR A 39 -2.00 -15.72 -9.96
N PRO A 40 -2.71 -14.58 -10.01
CA PRO A 40 -2.79 -13.68 -8.87
C PRO A 40 -3.36 -14.37 -7.64
N ALA A 41 -2.78 -14.07 -6.48
CA ALA A 41 -3.27 -14.60 -5.23
C ALA A 41 -4.68 -14.10 -4.93
N ALA A 42 -5.53 -14.99 -4.42
CA ALA A 42 -6.86 -14.59 -3.95
C ALA A 42 -6.72 -13.64 -2.75
N SER A 43 -7.52 -12.58 -2.72
CA SER A 43 -7.57 -11.61 -1.61
C SER A 43 -7.77 -12.28 -0.23
N THR A 44 -8.51 -13.39 -0.15
CA THR A 44 -8.67 -14.16 1.10
C THR A 44 -7.38 -14.82 1.58
N ALA A 45 -6.56 -15.34 0.66
CA ALA A 45 -5.25 -15.90 0.98
C ALA A 45 -4.28 -14.81 1.44
N ILE A 46 -4.31 -13.64 0.76
CA ILE A 46 -3.54 -12.46 1.17
C ILE A 46 -3.95 -12.02 2.58
N ALA A 47 -5.26 -11.89 2.84
CA ALA A 47 -5.80 -11.48 4.13
C ALA A 47 -5.31 -12.39 5.26
N ALA A 48 -5.33 -13.71 5.08
CA ALA A 48 -4.86 -14.66 6.09
C ALA A 48 -3.37 -14.47 6.43
N ARG A 49 -2.52 -14.25 5.42
CA ARG A 49 -1.07 -14.05 5.63
C ARG A 49 -0.77 -12.68 6.24
N VAL A 50 -1.47 -11.64 5.81
CA VAL A 50 -1.33 -10.29 6.37
C VAL A 50 -1.83 -10.23 7.81
N ALA A 51 -2.95 -10.89 8.14
CA ALA A 51 -3.47 -10.95 9.51
C ALA A 51 -2.43 -11.53 10.48
N ALA A 52 -1.73 -12.61 10.09
CA ALA A 52 -0.65 -13.18 10.89
C ALA A 52 0.52 -12.19 11.09
N ALA A 53 0.89 -11.42 10.05
CA ALA A 53 1.93 -10.41 10.15
C ALA A 53 1.53 -9.23 11.04
N ILE A 54 0.27 -8.78 10.98
CA ILE A 54 -0.28 -7.74 11.86
C ILE A 54 -0.33 -8.23 13.31
N ALA A 55 -0.75 -9.46 13.56
CA ALA A 55 -0.81 -10.05 14.90
C ALA A 55 0.57 -10.15 15.57
N ALA A 56 1.64 -10.35 14.78
CA ALA A 56 3.01 -10.34 15.28
C ALA A 56 3.51 -8.94 15.72
N HIS A 57 2.76 -7.86 15.40
CA HIS A 57 3.10 -6.47 15.73
C HIS A 57 1.91 -5.78 16.43
N PRO A 58 1.56 -6.20 17.65
CA PRO A 58 0.48 -5.56 18.41
C PRO A 58 0.84 -4.10 18.74
N GLY A 59 -0.15 -3.22 18.77
CA GLY A 59 0.02 -1.80 19.11
C GLY A 59 0.48 -0.89 17.96
N PHE A 60 0.78 -1.44 16.78
CA PHE A 60 1.10 -0.64 15.59
C PHE A 60 -0.12 -0.45 14.68
N GLY A 61 -0.19 0.72 14.03
CA GLY A 61 -1.17 0.99 12.99
C GLY A 61 -0.89 0.23 11.70
N VAL A 62 -1.85 0.25 10.78
CA VAL A 62 -1.76 -0.39 9.46
C VAL A 62 -1.86 0.67 8.38
N LEU A 63 -0.91 0.64 7.45
CA LEU A 63 -0.93 1.40 6.20
C LEU A 63 -1.14 0.43 5.05
N ALA A 64 -2.11 0.72 4.18
CA ALA A 64 -2.51 -0.12 3.06
C ALA A 64 -2.68 0.71 1.77
N PRO A 65 -2.54 0.12 0.57
CA PRO A 65 -2.84 0.83 -0.67
C PRO A 65 -4.34 1.10 -0.79
N ALA A 66 -4.71 2.21 -1.43
CA ALA A 66 -6.09 2.48 -1.82
C ALA A 66 -6.57 1.52 -2.93
N GLY A 67 -5.63 0.92 -3.65
CA GLY A 67 -5.88 -0.08 -4.68
C GLY A 67 -6.38 0.61 -5.94
N LEU A 68 -5.50 1.28 -6.68
CA LEU A 68 -5.93 2.10 -7.81
C LEU A 68 -5.93 1.34 -9.13
N PHE A 69 -4.76 1.01 -9.67
CA PHE A 69 -4.63 0.53 -11.05
C PHE A 69 -4.21 -0.94 -11.14
N HIS A 70 -3.11 -1.31 -10.47
CA HIS A 70 -2.53 -2.64 -10.61
C HIS A 70 -3.43 -3.72 -10.01
N ARG A 71 -3.56 -4.87 -10.68
CA ARG A 71 -4.44 -5.97 -10.22
C ARG A 71 -4.05 -6.46 -8.83
N ASP A 72 -2.76 -6.57 -8.55
CA ASP A 72 -2.29 -6.96 -7.21
C ASP A 72 -2.64 -5.92 -6.14
N HIS A 73 -2.62 -4.62 -6.48
CA HIS A 73 -3.04 -3.57 -5.55
C HIS A 73 -4.53 -3.66 -5.24
N LEU A 74 -5.36 -4.05 -6.22
CA LEU A 74 -6.78 -4.33 -6.00
C LEU A 74 -6.99 -5.54 -5.06
N GLN A 75 -6.23 -6.62 -5.26
CA GLN A 75 -6.33 -7.82 -4.40
C GLN A 75 -5.87 -7.54 -2.97
N VAL A 76 -4.75 -6.82 -2.80
CA VAL A 76 -4.27 -6.39 -1.48
C VAL A 76 -5.30 -5.49 -0.83
N GLN A 77 -5.84 -4.48 -1.53
CA GLN A 77 -6.84 -3.61 -0.95
C GLN A 77 -8.09 -4.38 -0.47
N GLN A 78 -8.60 -5.32 -1.27
CA GLN A 78 -9.75 -6.13 -0.87
C GLN A 78 -9.45 -6.97 0.38
N ALA A 79 -8.23 -7.49 0.50
CA ALA A 79 -7.76 -8.19 1.69
C ALA A 79 -7.77 -7.25 2.92
N MET A 80 -7.20 -6.05 2.78
CA MET A 80 -7.11 -5.06 3.86
C MET A 80 -8.49 -4.57 4.32
N LEU A 81 -9.44 -4.36 3.41
CA LEU A 81 -10.82 -3.99 3.76
C LEU A 81 -11.55 -5.11 4.52
N THR A 82 -11.25 -6.37 4.21
CA THR A 82 -11.79 -7.52 4.94
C THR A 82 -11.29 -7.51 6.38
N LEU A 83 -9.98 -7.34 6.57
CA LEU A 83 -9.36 -7.27 7.89
C LEU A 83 -9.85 -6.07 8.70
N LEU A 84 -9.95 -4.89 8.10
CA LEU A 84 -10.53 -3.71 8.75
C LEU A 84 -11.96 -3.97 9.25
N ARG A 85 -12.78 -4.65 8.44
CA ARG A 85 -14.16 -4.98 8.83
C ARG A 85 -14.20 -6.00 9.96
N ASP A 86 -13.29 -6.96 9.98
CA ASP A 86 -13.19 -7.94 11.05
C ASP A 86 -12.72 -7.30 12.36
N ASP A 87 -11.74 -6.39 12.32
CA ASP A 87 -11.33 -5.57 13.47
C ASP A 87 -12.51 -4.76 14.02
N ALA A 88 -13.26 -4.08 13.15
CA ALA A 88 -14.44 -3.30 13.54
C ALA A 88 -15.52 -4.18 14.20
N ARG A 89 -15.75 -5.40 13.69
CA ARG A 89 -16.70 -6.36 14.27
C ARG A 89 -16.25 -6.92 15.61
N ALA A 90 -14.94 -7.11 15.79
CA ALA A 90 -14.35 -7.54 17.05
C ALA A 90 -14.33 -6.43 18.11
N GLY A 91 -14.68 -5.19 17.75
CA GLY A 91 -14.61 -4.03 18.63
C GLY A 91 -13.19 -3.53 18.86
N GLU A 92 -12.24 -3.92 18.00
CA GLU A 92 -10.86 -3.43 18.04
C GLU A 92 -10.82 -1.99 17.54
N THR A 93 -10.65 -1.06 18.47
CA THR A 93 -10.65 0.39 18.19
C THR A 93 -9.28 1.03 18.41
N SER A 94 -8.30 0.29 18.94
CA SER A 94 -6.97 0.82 19.24
C SER A 94 -6.08 0.88 18.00
N ARG A 95 -6.33 0.01 17.00
CA ARG A 95 -5.55 -0.04 15.78
C ARG A 95 -5.98 1.05 14.80
N VAL A 96 -5.03 1.93 14.46
CA VAL A 96 -5.25 2.96 13.43
C VAL A 96 -5.01 2.37 12.05
N TRP A 97 -6.05 2.39 11.21
CA TRP A 97 -5.97 2.00 9.80
C TRP A 97 -5.95 3.24 8.91
N ARG A 98 -5.06 3.24 7.91
CA ARG A 98 -4.94 4.30 6.89
C ARG A 98 -4.66 3.70 5.51
N PHE A 99 -5.16 4.36 4.48
CA PHE A 99 -5.01 3.95 3.08
C PHE A 99 -4.31 5.04 2.29
N TYR A 100 -3.16 4.74 1.68
CA TYR A 100 -2.40 5.71 0.87
C TYR A 100 -2.84 5.66 -0.60
N GLU A 101 -2.80 6.81 -1.26
CA GLU A 101 -2.97 6.87 -2.71
C GLU A 101 -1.78 6.23 -3.43
N ASP A 102 -2.06 5.25 -4.27
CA ASP A 102 -1.04 4.45 -4.94
C ASP A 102 -0.24 5.32 -5.94
N VAL A 103 1.04 5.55 -5.68
CA VAL A 103 1.94 6.30 -6.56
C VAL A 103 2.57 5.35 -7.60
N PRO A 104 2.64 5.71 -8.90
CA PRO A 104 2.21 6.96 -9.51
C PRO A 104 0.75 6.96 -10.00
N TYR A 105 0.00 5.86 -9.79
CA TYR A 105 -1.34 5.64 -10.34
C TYR A 105 -2.39 6.67 -9.90
N ARG A 106 -2.19 7.35 -8.77
CA ARG A 106 -3.05 8.45 -8.32
C ARG A 106 -3.19 9.61 -9.31
N ARG A 107 -2.26 9.72 -10.27
CA ARG A 107 -2.29 10.71 -11.36
C ARG A 107 -3.14 10.28 -12.55
N ILE A 108 -3.68 9.05 -12.55
CA ILE A 108 -4.63 8.62 -13.57
C ILE A 108 -5.96 9.32 -13.27
N ASP A 109 -6.42 10.13 -14.23
CA ASP A 109 -7.61 10.96 -14.11
C ASP A 109 -8.83 10.13 -13.66
N GLY A 110 -9.52 10.63 -12.63
CA GLY A 110 -10.75 10.02 -12.11
C GLY A 110 -10.55 8.80 -11.20
N LEU A 111 -9.40 8.13 -11.22
CA LEU A 111 -9.24 6.83 -10.58
C LEU A 111 -9.41 6.87 -9.06
N MET A 112 -8.90 7.91 -8.40
CA MET A 112 -9.13 8.09 -6.95
C MET A 112 -10.59 8.44 -6.64
N ALA A 113 -11.25 9.23 -7.49
CA ALA A 113 -12.67 9.58 -7.32
C ALA A 113 -13.57 8.35 -7.46
N GLU A 114 -13.29 7.49 -8.45
CA GLU A 114 -13.93 6.19 -8.60
C GLU A 114 -13.70 5.29 -7.37
N ARG A 115 -12.47 5.27 -6.83
CA ARG A 115 -12.14 4.53 -5.61
C ARG A 115 -12.93 5.01 -4.40
N VAL A 116 -13.07 6.32 -4.19
CA VAL A 116 -13.88 6.88 -3.10
C VAL A 116 -15.36 6.51 -3.24
N THR A 117 -15.90 6.58 -4.46
CA THR A 117 -17.28 6.14 -4.75
C THR A 117 -17.47 4.66 -4.42
N ALA A 118 -16.55 3.81 -4.88
CA ALA A 118 -16.59 2.37 -4.61
C ALA A 118 -16.52 2.06 -3.11
N TRP A 119 -15.70 2.78 -2.33
CA TRP A 119 -15.68 2.63 -0.87
C TRP A 119 -17.04 2.94 -0.26
N ARG A 120 -17.69 4.04 -0.64
CA ARG A 120 -19.02 4.42 -0.17
C ARG A 120 -20.07 3.36 -0.51
N GLU A 121 -20.07 2.85 -1.75
CA GLU A 121 -20.99 1.78 -2.18
C GLU A 121 -20.83 0.49 -1.36
N HIS A 122 -19.64 0.26 -0.81
CA HIS A 122 -19.34 -0.88 0.05
C HIS A 122 -19.44 -0.58 1.55
N GLY A 123 -20.09 0.53 1.92
CA GLY A 123 -20.39 0.92 3.29
C GLY A 123 -19.23 1.57 4.04
N TRP A 124 -18.31 2.22 3.34
CA TRP A 124 -17.19 2.95 3.95
C TRP A 124 -17.31 4.46 3.72
N ALA A 125 -17.31 5.24 4.81
CA ALA A 125 -17.08 6.67 4.76
C ALA A 125 -15.57 6.95 4.72
N ALA A 126 -15.08 7.49 3.60
CA ALA A 126 -13.67 7.86 3.43
C ALA A 126 -13.42 9.32 3.78
N ARG A 127 -12.38 9.59 4.57
CA ARG A 127 -11.95 10.95 4.92
C ARG A 127 -10.44 11.10 4.72
N PRO A 128 -9.97 12.15 4.03
CA PRO A 128 -8.55 12.43 3.97
C PRO A 128 -8.04 12.75 5.38
N VAL A 129 -6.83 12.29 5.69
CA VAL A 129 -6.18 12.53 6.98
C VAL A 129 -4.80 13.12 6.77
N ASP A 130 -4.52 14.18 7.54
CA ASP A 130 -3.18 14.72 7.62
C ASP A 130 -2.27 13.75 8.41
N MET A 131 -1.04 13.59 7.95
CA MET A 131 -0.04 12.86 8.71
C MET A 131 0.42 13.69 9.91
N PRO A 132 0.78 13.04 11.04
CA PRO A 132 1.37 13.73 12.18
C PRO A 132 2.57 14.57 11.73
N THR A 133 2.67 15.77 12.27
CA THR A 133 3.73 16.74 11.99
C THR A 133 5.07 16.27 12.56
N GLY A 134 5.69 15.26 11.95
CA GLY A 134 7.11 14.94 12.14
C GLY A 134 8.00 15.92 11.35
N ASN A 135 9.32 15.73 11.42
CA ASN A 135 10.24 16.52 10.59
C ASN A 135 10.08 16.15 9.10
N ARG A 136 9.19 16.87 8.41
CA ARG A 136 8.77 16.60 7.03
C ARG A 136 9.95 16.63 6.05
N THR A 137 10.98 17.42 6.32
CA THR A 137 12.16 17.53 5.46
C THR A 137 13.00 16.25 5.50
N ASP A 138 13.34 15.77 6.70
CA ASP A 138 14.10 14.54 6.88
C ASP A 138 13.34 13.33 6.31
N GLY A 139 12.02 13.29 6.53
CA GLY A 139 11.17 12.23 5.98
C GLY A 139 11.13 12.22 4.44
N SER A 140 11.07 13.40 3.81
CA SER A 140 11.09 13.51 2.35
C SER A 140 12.44 13.08 1.76
N THR A 141 13.56 13.48 2.37
CA THR A 141 14.90 13.05 1.93
C THR A 141 15.10 11.56 2.12
N ALA A 142 14.70 11.00 3.26
CA ALA A 142 14.78 9.57 3.51
C ALA A 142 13.92 8.76 2.53
N LYS A 143 12.69 9.22 2.26
CA LYS A 143 11.81 8.63 1.23
C LYS A 143 12.48 8.65 -0.13
N ALA A 144 13.03 9.79 -0.56
CA ALA A 144 13.68 9.90 -1.87
C ALA A 144 14.85 8.91 -2.00
N ALA A 145 15.71 8.80 -0.98
CA ALA A 145 16.82 7.85 -0.98
C ALA A 145 16.34 6.38 -1.01
N ALA A 146 15.28 6.06 -0.29
CA ALA A 146 14.67 4.72 -0.31
C ALA A 146 14.07 4.40 -1.68
N VAL A 147 13.38 5.35 -2.30
CA VAL A 147 12.83 5.22 -3.66
C VAL A 147 13.94 4.96 -4.66
N ASP A 148 15.01 5.75 -4.63
CA ASP A 148 16.14 5.63 -5.57
C ASP A 148 16.84 4.25 -5.51
N ALA A 149 16.66 3.49 -4.42
CA ALA A 149 17.18 2.12 -4.31
C ALA A 149 16.45 1.10 -5.22
N TYR A 150 15.21 1.39 -5.67
CA TYR A 150 14.45 0.59 -6.64
C TYR A 150 14.85 0.90 -8.08
N ALA A 151 16.16 0.87 -8.37
CA ALA A 151 16.73 1.29 -9.65
C ALA A 151 16.10 0.55 -10.85
N SER A 152 15.86 -0.77 -10.70
CA SER A 152 15.24 -1.57 -11.76
C SER A 152 13.80 -1.18 -12.07
N GLN A 153 13.09 -0.56 -11.12
CA GLN A 153 11.69 -0.13 -11.26
C GLN A 153 11.63 1.29 -11.81
N ILE A 154 12.38 2.21 -11.21
CA ILE A 154 12.42 3.62 -11.65
C ILE A 154 12.84 3.75 -13.11
N ALA A 155 13.76 2.89 -13.56
CA ALA A 155 14.19 2.86 -14.96
C ALA A 155 13.03 2.66 -15.96
N LEU A 156 11.93 2.02 -15.53
CA LEU A 156 10.75 1.75 -16.36
C LEU A 156 9.71 2.88 -16.35
N PHE A 157 9.83 3.84 -15.42
CA PHE A 157 8.88 4.93 -15.31
C PHE A 157 9.18 6.08 -16.27
N GLU A 158 8.12 6.63 -16.84
CA GLU A 158 8.13 7.86 -17.61
C GLU A 158 8.51 9.06 -16.72
N PRO A 159 9.05 10.16 -17.29
CA PRO A 159 9.50 11.33 -16.51
C PRO A 159 8.43 11.89 -15.56
N HIS A 160 7.17 11.95 -15.99
CA HIS A 160 6.07 12.46 -15.15
C HIS A 160 5.75 11.52 -13.97
N MET A 161 5.87 10.21 -14.17
CA MET A 161 5.69 9.23 -13.09
C MET A 161 6.84 9.34 -12.06
N ARG A 162 8.07 9.56 -12.53
CA ARG A 162 9.23 9.77 -11.65
C ARG A 162 9.11 11.05 -10.82
N ALA A 163 8.56 12.12 -11.41
CA ALA A 163 8.29 13.36 -10.68
C ALA A 163 7.30 13.11 -9.54
N ASP A 164 6.22 12.34 -9.79
CA ASP A 164 5.19 12.07 -8.79
C ASP A 164 5.70 11.27 -7.57
N LEU A 165 6.79 10.52 -7.69
CA LEU A 165 7.41 9.80 -6.56
C LEU A 165 7.87 10.73 -5.43
N ARG A 166 8.16 12.00 -5.75
CA ARG A 166 8.68 13.00 -4.80
C ARG A 166 7.59 13.94 -4.28
N GLU A 167 6.38 13.85 -4.82
CA GLU A 167 5.26 14.68 -4.42
C GLU A 167 4.69 14.24 -3.06
N PRO A 168 4.07 15.16 -2.28
CA PRO A 168 3.44 14.83 -1.00
C PRO A 168 2.44 13.69 -1.11
N GLU A 169 2.34 12.87 -0.07
CA GLU A 169 1.43 11.72 -0.02
C GLU A 169 0.08 12.10 0.59
N THR A 170 -0.97 11.45 0.11
CA THR A 170 -2.32 11.58 0.65
C THR A 170 -2.73 10.26 1.29
N TYR A 171 -3.34 10.36 2.47
CA TYR A 171 -3.82 9.22 3.25
C TYR A 171 -5.30 9.37 3.56
N TRP A 172 -5.98 8.25 3.68
CA TRP A 172 -7.42 8.17 3.91
C TRP A 172 -7.71 7.30 5.13
N ARG A 173 -8.65 7.73 5.98
CA ARG A 173 -9.27 6.86 7.00
C ARG A 173 -10.62 6.41 6.48
N LEU A 174 -10.92 5.13 6.68
CA LEU A 174 -12.21 4.53 6.36
C LEU A 174 -12.93 4.20 7.66
N GLU A 175 -14.19 4.61 7.75
CA GLU A 175 -15.09 4.31 8.86
C GLU A 175 -16.29 3.55 8.30
N CYS A 176 -16.80 2.56 9.02
CA CYS A 176 -18.07 1.93 8.62
C CYS A 176 -19.14 3.02 8.59
N ASP A 177 -19.77 3.22 7.43
CA ASP A 177 -20.99 4.02 7.36
C ASP A 177 -22.02 3.27 8.20
N GLY A 178 -22.41 3.85 9.34
CA GLY A 178 -23.52 3.31 10.12
C GLY A 178 -24.77 3.22 9.24
N PRO A 179 -25.77 2.39 9.57
CA PRO A 179 -27.03 2.43 8.84
C PRO A 179 -27.56 3.86 8.88
N SER A 180 -27.65 4.51 7.71
CA SER A 180 -28.34 5.78 7.56
C SER A 180 -29.73 5.60 8.17
N ALA A 181 -29.99 6.35 9.25
CA ALA A 181 -31.27 6.38 9.93
C ALA A 181 -32.40 6.83 9.00
#